data_AF-A0A6C0EY01-F1
#
_entry.id   AF-A0A6C0EY01-F1
#
_cell.length_a   1.000
_cell.length_b   1.000
_cell.length_c   1.000
_cell.angle_alpha   90.00
_cell.angle_beta   90.00
_cell.angle_gamma   90.00
#
_symmetry.space_group_name_H-M   'P 1'
#
loop_
_entity.id
_entity.type
_entity.pdbx_description
1 polymer ?
#
loop_
_entity_poly.entity_id
_entity_poly.type
_entity_poly.pdbx_seq_one_letter_code
_entity_poly.pdbx_strand_id
1 'polypeptide(L)'
;MDSSLSNTVINMSFRKAAILTAVIVFLLLTPIFVIIIMRANNKKQIWAPMVSECPDYWKLSKSEEGHVRCKPDKKNADYASPYGFYSYQLPTKMNKYEYAIKNKITWDGITNDKSLINGYKDEAPKSILWLLGKVFTVQDKKN
;
A
#
# COMPACT_ATOMS: atom_id res chain seq x y z
N MET A 1 -56.51 -1.22 10.07
CA MET A 1 -56.11 -1.55 11.45
C MET A 1 -56.74 -2.91 11.68
N ASP A 2 -56.04 -4.04 11.59
CA ASP A 2 -54.79 -4.34 12.29
C ASP A 2 -53.89 -5.30 11.50
N SER A 3 -52.62 -4.90 11.37
CA SER A 3 -51.51 -5.75 10.95
C SER A 3 -51.11 -6.65 12.11
N SER A 4 -51.59 -7.90 12.11
CA SER A 4 -51.11 -8.93 13.02
C SER A 4 -49.70 -9.37 12.60
N LEU A 5 -48.69 -8.79 13.24
CA LEU A 5 -47.32 -9.29 13.22
C LEU A 5 -47.31 -10.70 13.83
N SER A 6 -47.26 -11.70 12.96
CA SER A 6 -47.01 -13.10 13.31
C SER A 6 -45.62 -13.23 13.93
N ASN A 7 -45.55 -13.17 15.27
CA ASN A 7 -44.36 -13.52 16.04
C ASN A 7 -44.10 -15.02 15.88
N THR A 8 -43.29 -15.35 14.88
CA THR A 8 -42.84 -16.72 14.64
C THR A 8 -41.81 -17.07 15.70
N VAL A 9 -42.23 -17.76 16.76
CA VAL A 9 -41.32 -18.30 17.78
C VAL A 9 -40.54 -19.46 17.14
N ILE A 10 -39.29 -19.22 16.79
CA ILE A 10 -38.42 -20.22 16.18
C ILE A 10 -37.95 -21.19 17.27
N ASN A 11 -38.62 -22.33 17.43
CA ASN A 11 -38.13 -23.43 18.28
C ASN A 11 -36.98 -24.17 17.57
N MET A 12 -35.75 -23.66 17.74
CA MET A 12 -34.54 -24.34 17.26
C MET A 12 -33.96 -25.26 18.31
N SER A 13 -33.61 -26.48 17.90
CA SER A 13 -32.73 -27.36 18.68
C SER A 13 -31.42 -26.64 19.00
N PHE A 14 -30.92 -26.75 20.23
CA PHE A 14 -29.69 -26.09 20.71
C PHE A 14 -28.49 -26.25 19.76
N ARG A 15 -28.35 -27.43 19.12
CA ARG A 15 -27.30 -27.69 18.12
C ARG A 15 -27.45 -26.81 16.88
N LYS A 16 -28.67 -26.62 16.39
CA LYS A 16 -28.97 -25.77 15.23
C LYS A 16 -28.78 -24.30 15.55
N ALA A 17 -29.18 -23.88 16.76
CA ALA A 17 -28.96 -22.52 17.24
C ALA A 17 -27.46 -22.20 17.35
N ALA A 18 -26.66 -23.09 17.94
CA ALA A 18 -25.22 -22.93 18.06
C ALA A 18 -24.50 -22.87 16.70
N ILE A 19 -24.93 -23.67 15.72
CA ILE A 19 -24.36 -23.64 14.38
C ILE A 19 -24.75 -22.32 13.67
N LEU A 20 -26.00 -21.89 13.78
CA LEU A 20 -26.45 -20.64 13.16
C LEU A 20 -25.70 -19.43 13.72
N THR A 21 -25.52 -19.35 15.04
CA THR A 21 -24.78 -18.26 15.67
C THR A 21 -23.31 -18.26 15.26
N ALA A 22 -22.66 -19.42 15.24
CA ALA A 22 -21.27 -19.53 14.79
C ALA A 22 -21.08 -19.05 13.35
N VAL A 23 -22.00 -19.40 12.44
CA VAL A 23 -21.97 -18.96 11.03
C VAL A 23 -22.15 -17.45 10.91
N ILE A 24 -23.13 -16.87 11.60
CA ILE A 24 -23.37 -15.42 11.58
C ILE A 24 -22.16 -14.66 12.12
N VAL A 25 -21.60 -15.12 13.24
CA VAL A 25 -20.42 -14.50 13.86
C VAL A 25 -19.20 -14.61 12.93
N PHE A 26 -18.99 -15.77 12.30
CA PHE A 26 -17.89 -15.96 11.36
C PHE A 26 -18.02 -15.03 10.14
N LEU A 27 -19.21 -14.96 9.53
CA LEU A 27 -19.45 -14.12 8.35
C LEU A 27 -19.33 -12.63 8.64
N LEU A 28 -19.64 -12.17 9.86
CA LEU A 28 -19.54 -10.76 10.23
C LEU A 28 -18.15 -10.38 10.75
N LEU A 29 -17.53 -11.20 11.60
CA LEU A 29 -16.26 -10.84 12.26
C LEU A 29 -15.03 -11.06 11.38
N THR A 30 -15.02 -12.11 10.54
CA THR A 30 -13.87 -12.40 9.69
C THR A 30 -13.54 -11.29 8.67
N PRO A 31 -14.50 -10.71 7.91
CA PRO A 31 -14.16 -9.62 6.98
C PRO A 31 -13.68 -8.37 7.72
N ILE A 32 -14.25 -8.06 8.89
CA ILE A 32 -13.82 -6.92 9.72
C ILE A 32 -12.35 -7.10 10.12
N PHE A 33 -11.97 -8.30 10.56
CA PHE A 33 -10.60 -8.60 10.96
C PHE A 33 -9.61 -8.50 9.78
N VAL A 34 -9.98 -9.04 8.61
CA VAL A 34 -9.17 -8.93 7.38
C VAL A 34 -8.96 -7.48 6.99
N ILE A 35 -10.00 -6.65 7.04
CA ILE A 35 -9.91 -5.22 6.72
C ILE A 35 -8.96 -4.50 7.69
N ILE A 36 -9.01 -4.82 8.99
CA ILE A 36 -8.12 -4.23 10.00
C ILE A 36 -6.66 -4.59 9.71
N ILE A 37 -6.36 -5.87 9.46
CA ILE A 37 -4.99 -6.31 9.17
C ILE A 37 -4.47 -5.67 7.88
N MET A 38 -5.28 -5.67 6.82
CA MET A 38 -4.87 -5.10 5.53
C MET A 38 -4.59 -3.60 5.66
N ARG A 39 -5.42 -2.86 6.40
CA ARG A 39 -5.18 -1.43 6.68
C ARG A 39 -3.98 -1.19 7.58
N ALA A 40 -3.69 -2.06 8.53
CA ALA A 40 -2.52 -1.95 9.40
C ALA A 40 -1.22 -2.15 8.59
N ASN A 41 -1.21 -3.13 7.68
CA ASN A 41 -0.06 -3.44 6.85
C ASN A 41 0.16 -2.44 5.70
N ASN A 42 -0.91 -1.87 5.13
CA ASN A 42 -0.79 -0.92 4.01
C ASN A 42 -0.21 0.44 4.40
N LYS A 43 -0.22 0.83 5.68
CA LYS A 43 0.27 2.16 6.10
C LYS A 43 1.78 2.34 6.03
N LYS A 44 2.55 1.26 5.93
CA LYS A 44 4.03 1.30 6.02
C LYS A 44 4.73 0.74 4.80
N GLN A 45 4.00 0.22 3.81
CA GLN A 45 4.59 -0.36 2.62
C GLN A 45 4.76 0.75 1.58
N ILE A 46 5.94 1.37 1.61
CA ILE A 46 6.39 2.27 0.54
C ILE A 46 6.68 1.39 -0.68
N TRP A 47 5.79 1.42 -1.67
CA TRP A 47 6.00 0.72 -2.94
C TRP A 47 7.07 1.45 -3.77
N ALA A 48 8.07 0.79 -4.36
CA ALA A 48 8.34 -0.65 -4.40
C ALA A 48 9.30 -1.11 -3.27
N PRO A 49 9.11 -2.32 -2.69
CA PRO A 49 9.97 -2.86 -1.63
C PRO A 49 11.38 -3.17 -2.11
N MET A 50 11.55 -3.33 -3.43
CA MET A 50 12.82 -3.60 -4.08
C MET A 50 12.96 -2.60 -5.22
N VAL A 51 14.03 -1.81 -5.19
CA VAL A 51 14.38 -0.89 -6.29
C VAL A 51 15.56 -1.49 -7.02
N SER A 52 15.48 -1.58 -8.34
CA SER A 52 16.57 -2.06 -9.18
C SER A 52 17.83 -1.20 -9.02
N GLU A 53 19.01 -1.80 -9.18
CA GLU A 53 20.28 -1.07 -9.13
C GLU A 53 20.52 -0.19 -10.36
N CYS A 54 19.89 -0.54 -11.49
CA CYS A 54 19.97 0.20 -12.75
C CYS A 54 18.59 0.66 -13.21
N PRO A 55 18.51 1.73 -14.04
CA PRO A 55 17.26 2.21 -14.60
C PRO A 55 16.58 1.18 -15.51
N ASP A 56 15.32 1.44 -15.84
CA ASP A 56 14.51 0.49 -16.63
C ASP A 56 15.11 0.32 -18.02
N TYR A 57 15.16 -0.93 -18.49
CA TYR A 57 15.70 -1.29 -19.81
C TYR A 57 17.20 -1.00 -20.00
N TRP A 58 17.96 -0.86 -18.90
CA TRP A 58 19.41 -0.78 -18.94
C TRP A 58 20.06 -2.15 -18.72
N LYS A 59 21.22 -2.36 -19.35
CA LYS A 59 21.99 -3.59 -19.18
C LYS A 59 22.86 -3.49 -17.93
N LEU A 60 22.79 -4.52 -17.11
CA LEU A 60 23.62 -4.68 -15.93
C LEU A 60 24.88 -5.46 -16.32
N SER A 61 26.04 -4.88 -16.08
CA SER A 61 27.35 -5.51 -16.25
C SER A 61 28.12 -5.41 -14.95
N LYS A 62 28.94 -6.40 -14.61
CA LYS A 62 29.84 -6.33 -13.46
C LYS A 62 31.25 -6.01 -13.94
N SER A 63 31.92 -5.10 -13.25
CA SER A 63 33.36 -4.89 -13.41
C SER A 63 34.13 -6.12 -12.92
N GLU A 64 35.41 -6.25 -13.30
CA GLU A 64 36.31 -7.30 -12.79
C GLU A 64 36.44 -7.23 -11.26
N GLU A 65 36.30 -6.04 -10.69
CA GLU A 65 36.28 -5.76 -9.24
C GLU A 65 34.92 -6.04 -8.58
N GLY A 66 33.93 -6.55 -9.33
CA GLY A 66 32.59 -6.89 -8.84
C GLY A 66 31.59 -5.72 -8.78
N HIS A 67 32.01 -4.50 -9.14
CA HIS A 67 31.12 -3.33 -9.15
C HIS A 67 30.04 -3.41 -10.23
N VAL A 68 28.81 -3.04 -9.88
CA VAL A 68 27.68 -3.04 -10.82
C VAL A 68 27.71 -1.78 -11.68
N ARG A 69 27.75 -1.99 -13.00
CA ARG A 69 27.76 -0.96 -14.03
C ARG A 69 26.50 -1.05 -14.88
N CYS A 70 25.77 0.06 -14.91
CA CYS A 70 24.56 0.24 -15.69
C CYS A 70 24.93 0.86 -17.03
N LYS A 71 24.59 0.20 -18.14
CA LYS A 71 24.77 0.73 -19.51
C LYS A 71 23.42 0.92 -20.19
N PRO A 72 23.16 2.07 -20.85
CA PRO A 72 21.94 2.26 -21.60
C PRO A 72 21.90 1.27 -22.78
N ASP A 73 20.73 0.76 -23.10
CA ASP A 73 20.53 0.05 -24.37
C ASP A 73 20.55 1.05 -25.54
N LYS A 74 20.74 0.57 -26.77
CA LYS A 74 20.88 1.43 -27.97
C LYS A 74 19.75 2.45 -28.14
N LYS A 75 18.56 2.16 -27.61
CA LYS A 75 17.38 3.05 -27.64
C LYS A 75 17.39 4.14 -26.55
N ASN A 76 18.12 3.94 -25.46
CA ASN A 76 18.19 4.84 -24.31
C ASN A 76 19.51 5.62 -24.24
N ALA A 77 20.42 5.41 -25.21
CA ALA A 77 21.72 6.06 -25.27
C ALA A 77 21.63 7.57 -25.53
N ASP A 78 20.54 8.05 -26.14
CA ASP A 78 20.35 9.49 -26.44
C ASP A 78 19.92 10.30 -25.21
N TYR A 79 19.30 9.65 -24.22
CA TYR A 79 18.78 10.30 -23.03
C TYR A 79 19.78 10.30 -21.87
N ALA A 80 20.78 9.42 -21.93
CA ALA A 80 21.70 9.20 -20.83
C ALA A 80 23.15 9.25 -21.30
N SER A 81 24.08 9.46 -20.36
CA SER A 81 25.51 9.35 -20.67
C SER A 81 25.78 8.07 -21.46
N PRO A 82 26.31 8.15 -22.70
CA PRO A 82 26.48 6.98 -23.57
C PRO A 82 27.43 5.93 -22.97
N TYR A 83 28.20 6.32 -21.94
CA TYR A 83 29.15 5.47 -21.23
C TYR A 83 28.56 4.69 -20.05
N GLY A 84 27.29 4.95 -19.71
CA GLY A 84 26.65 4.41 -18.51
C GLY A 84 27.24 4.99 -17.21
N PHE A 85 26.88 4.38 -16.08
CA PHE A 85 27.37 4.76 -14.75
C PHE A 85 27.47 3.54 -13.84
N TYR A 86 28.18 3.67 -12.72
CA TYR A 86 28.24 2.62 -11.69
C TYR A 86 27.21 2.88 -10.59
N SER A 87 26.59 1.83 -10.06
CA SER A 87 25.50 1.95 -9.08
C SER A 87 25.92 2.72 -7.81
N TYR A 88 27.19 2.61 -7.40
CA TYR A 88 27.73 3.33 -6.24
C TYR A 88 27.82 4.86 -6.43
N GLN A 89 27.79 5.37 -7.67
CA GLN A 89 27.78 6.82 -7.95
C GLN A 89 26.43 7.46 -7.56
N LEU A 90 25.37 6.66 -7.44
CA LEU A 90 24.04 7.08 -7.03
C LEU A 90 23.61 6.30 -5.76
N PRO A 91 24.22 6.58 -4.60
CA PRO A 91 24.05 5.78 -3.40
C PRO A 91 22.65 5.90 -2.77
N THR A 92 21.98 7.03 -2.94
CA THR A 92 20.67 7.31 -2.32
C THR A 92 19.54 7.29 -3.36
N LYS A 93 18.30 7.01 -2.91
CA LYS A 93 17.10 7.11 -3.77
C LYS A 93 16.91 8.52 -4.33
N MET A 94 17.28 9.55 -3.58
CA MET A 94 17.24 10.95 -4.03
C MET A 94 18.18 11.18 -5.22
N ASN A 95 19.44 10.74 -5.10
CA ASN A 95 20.41 10.91 -6.19
C ASN A 95 19.97 10.16 -7.45
N LYS A 96 19.41 8.95 -7.28
CA LYS A 96 18.82 8.18 -8.38
C LYS A 96 17.65 8.91 -9.04
N TYR A 97 16.76 9.51 -8.26
CA TYR A 97 15.63 10.29 -8.76
C TYR A 97 16.10 11.53 -9.52
N GLU A 98 16.99 12.34 -8.94
CA GLU A 98 17.52 13.54 -9.58
C GLU A 98 18.22 13.19 -10.90
N TYR A 99 19.01 12.12 -10.91
CA TYR A 99 19.64 11.62 -12.12
C TYR A 99 18.61 11.21 -13.18
N ALA A 100 17.59 10.45 -12.78
CA ALA A 100 16.55 9.98 -13.69
C ALA A 100 15.75 11.14 -14.30
N ILE A 101 15.34 12.13 -13.50
CA ILE A 101 14.63 13.32 -13.99
C ILE A 101 15.52 14.18 -14.89
N LYS A 102 16.77 14.43 -14.49
CA LYS A 102 17.73 15.23 -15.29
C LYS A 102 17.98 14.62 -16.67
N ASN A 103 18.06 13.29 -16.74
CA ASN A 103 18.35 12.55 -17.97
C ASN A 103 17.06 12.01 -18.64
N LYS A 104 15.86 12.34 -18.15
CA LYS A 104 14.57 11.84 -18.68
C LYS A 104 14.50 10.30 -18.81
N ILE A 105 15.08 9.59 -17.85
CA ILE A 105 15.09 8.11 -17.80
C ILE A 105 14.00 7.67 -16.81
N THR A 106 13.33 6.56 -17.09
CA THR A 106 12.43 5.91 -16.13
C THR A 106 13.19 4.92 -15.26
N TRP A 107 12.87 4.89 -13.99
CA TRP A 107 13.46 3.97 -13.02
C TRP A 107 12.38 3.48 -12.06
N ASP A 108 11.98 2.23 -12.20
CA ASP A 108 10.90 1.64 -11.42
C ASP A 108 11.18 1.71 -9.91
N GLY A 109 10.19 2.14 -9.14
CA GLY A 109 10.32 2.39 -7.70
C GLY A 109 11.14 3.62 -7.32
N ILE A 110 11.57 4.46 -8.28
CA ILE A 110 12.23 5.75 -8.05
C ILE A 110 11.46 6.90 -8.72
N THR A 111 11.20 6.82 -10.03
CA THR A 111 10.55 7.91 -10.77
C THR A 111 9.02 7.90 -10.67
N ASN A 112 8.44 6.82 -10.16
CA ASN A 112 7.01 6.56 -10.22
C ASN A 112 6.20 7.47 -9.28
N ASP A 113 6.80 7.92 -8.17
CA ASP A 113 6.14 8.82 -7.22
C ASP A 113 7.17 9.69 -6.47
N LYS A 114 6.93 11.00 -6.43
CA LYS A 114 7.76 11.99 -5.72
C LYS A 114 7.68 11.83 -4.20
N SER A 115 6.60 11.24 -3.69
CA SER A 115 6.41 10.97 -2.26
C SER A 115 7.43 9.98 -1.69
N LEU A 116 8.04 9.15 -2.56
CA LEU A 116 9.04 8.14 -2.20
C LEU A 116 10.38 8.73 -1.77
N ILE A 117 10.61 10.00 -2.08
CA ILE A 117 11.92 10.65 -1.98
C ILE A 117 11.99 11.63 -0.80
N ASN A 118 10.88 12.27 -0.47
CA ASN A 118 10.80 13.25 0.63
C ASN A 118 10.59 12.60 2.02
N GLY A 119 10.54 11.27 2.08
CA GLY A 119 9.96 10.59 3.23
C GLY A 119 8.44 10.83 3.24
N TYR A 120 7.68 9.75 3.27
CA TYR A 120 6.23 9.82 3.44
C TYR A 120 5.96 10.66 4.71
N LYS A 121 5.36 11.85 4.55
CA LYS A 121 4.77 12.59 5.68
C LYS A 121 3.37 12.04 5.83
N ASP A 122 3.24 11.02 6.66
CA ASP A 122 1.97 10.41 7.00
C ASP A 122 1.14 11.45 7.76
N GLU A 123 0.31 12.22 7.07
CA GLU A 123 -0.89 12.73 7.72
C GLU A 123 -1.78 11.51 7.97
N ALA A 124 -1.58 10.90 9.14
CA ALA A 124 -2.28 9.68 9.54
C ALA A 124 -3.80 9.84 9.29
N PRO A 125 -4.45 8.92 8.54
CA PRO A 125 -5.89 8.99 8.37
C PRO A 125 -6.55 8.80 9.74
N LYS A 126 -7.32 9.84 10.13
CA LYS A 126 -8.11 9.95 11.38
C LYS A 126 -8.70 8.58 11.72
N SER A 127 -8.39 8.13 12.94
CA SER A 127 -8.65 6.78 13.43
C SER A 127 -10.14 6.39 13.31
N ILE A 128 -10.41 5.09 13.21
CA ILE A 128 -11.77 4.52 13.24
C ILE A 128 -12.58 5.02 14.45
N LEU A 129 -11.92 5.32 15.57
CA LEU A 129 -12.51 5.96 16.75
C LEU A 129 -13.16 7.32 16.46
N TRP A 130 -12.61 8.11 15.54
CA TRP A 130 -13.20 9.38 15.11
C TRP A 130 -14.48 9.17 14.28
N LEU A 131 -14.52 8.12 13.45
CA LEU A 131 -15.71 7.77 12.67
C LEU A 131 -16.83 7.18 13.55
N LEU A 132 -16.49 6.34 14.52
CA LEU A 132 -17.45 5.79 15.47
C LEU A 132 -17.92 6.85 16.49
N GLY A 133 -17.04 7.77 16.89
CA GLY A 133 -17.40 8.88 17.79
C GLY A 133 -18.52 9.77 17.24
N LYS A 134 -18.65 9.94 15.92
CA LYS A 134 -19.76 10.67 15.31
C LYS A 134 -21.07 9.89 15.22
N VAL A 135 -21.01 8.55 15.31
CA VAL A 135 -22.20 7.69 15.26
C VAL A 135 -22.87 7.57 16.63
N PHE A 136 -22.11 7.76 17.72
CA PHE A 136 -22.62 7.61 19.09
C PHE A 136 -22.88 8.91 19.86
N THR A 137 -22.68 10.09 19.26
CA THR A 137 -23.19 11.34 19.86
C THR A 137 -24.69 11.44 19.64
N VAL A 138 -25.46 10.77 20.50
CA VAL A 138 -26.85 11.13 20.78
C VAL A 138 -26.84 12.58 21.25
N GLN A 139 -27.51 13.46 20.49
CA GLN A 139 -27.78 14.83 20.90
C GLN A 139 -28.71 14.77 22.11
N ASP A 140 -28.15 14.82 23.32
CA ASP A 140 -28.93 15.04 24.53
C ASP A 140 -29.38 16.52 24.55
N LYS A 141 -30.53 16.77 23.92
CA LYS A 141 -31.17 18.08 23.91
C LYS A 141 -31.96 18.23 25.21
N LYS A 142 -31.30 18.71 26.26
CA LYS A 142 -31.98 19.23 27.46
C LYS A 142 -32.79 20.47 27.07
N ASN A 143 -34.11 20.38 27.19
CA ASN A 143 -35.00 21.51 27.49
C ASN A 143 -35.32 21.46 28.98
#